data_AF-A0A7S3K5D6-F1
#
_entry.id   AF-A0A7S3K5D6-F1
#
_cell.length_a   1.000
_cell.length_b   1.000
_cell.length_c   1.000
_cell.angle_alpha   90.00
_cell.angle_beta   90.00
_cell.angle_gamma   90.00
#
_symmetry.space_group_name_H-M   'P 1'
#
loop_
_entity.id
_entity.type
_entity.pdbx_description
1 polymer ?
#
loop_
_entity_poly.entity_id
_entity_poly.type
_entity_poly.pdbx_seq_one_letter_code
_entity_poly.pdbx_strand_id
1 'polypeptide(L)'
;LFEAKHFDVINLKKRLINAMQKLQKPLNEYLATYRRWQSLLALKPEHFILQSDLQSKLQKLSKWQKDVQDGIPSIVISAGPLVFDASGLRKFLLAKLAQIMQRLLTEHADTLKAMALSIDTEFKQIESSFRITPETIEDVLELEKFVQAQNPDFVRVDQLLNDDALLEEFQFRRDFEHFNFIYKTALWPVKYYSLLRDVHTLISACKDQFLQDLIADQNAFQKSISLLLAQGDTLSQEGSSADSFLRDRVQQACQDAELLNARQALFGREATDYSQLYDLQDRVFPRGTGPSAAKALRGNI
;
A
#
# COMPACT_ATOMS: atom_id res chain seq x y z
N LEU A 1 74.49 11.94 62.79
CA LEU A 1 74.01 12.53 61.51
C LEU A 1 73.40 11.50 60.56
N PHE A 2 74.02 10.32 60.36
CA PHE A 2 73.50 9.26 59.48
C PHE A 2 72.24 8.58 60.03
N GLU A 3 72.19 8.28 61.33
CA GLU A 3 71.03 7.66 61.99
C GLU A 3 69.80 8.59 62.07
N ALA A 4 70.02 9.89 62.28
CA ALA A 4 68.94 10.89 62.29
C ALA A 4 68.25 10.98 60.91
N LYS A 5 69.04 11.01 59.82
CA LYS A 5 68.52 10.99 58.45
C LYS A 5 67.77 9.69 58.13
N HIS A 6 68.20 8.55 58.67
CA HIS A 6 67.54 7.26 58.46
C HIS A 6 66.20 7.17 59.22
N PHE A 7 66.13 7.73 60.43
CA PHE A 7 64.89 7.83 61.22
C PHE A 7 63.85 8.75 60.54
N ASP A 8 64.30 9.86 59.96
CA ASP A 8 63.44 10.80 59.22
C ASP A 8 62.82 10.17 57.96
N VAL A 9 63.60 9.37 57.20
CA VAL A 9 63.11 8.65 56.02
C VAL A 9 62.06 7.60 56.39
N ILE A 10 62.26 6.85 57.49
CA ILE A 10 61.29 5.86 57.98
C ILE A 10 59.99 6.54 58.40
N ASN A 11 60.07 7.67 59.10
CA ASN A 11 58.89 8.43 59.53
C ASN A 11 58.15 9.06 58.33
N LEU A 12 58.86 9.56 57.33
CA LEU A 12 58.27 10.03 56.07
C LEU A 12 57.52 8.92 55.34
N LYS A 13 58.11 7.72 55.24
CA LYS A 13 57.45 6.56 54.61
C LYS A 13 56.17 6.17 55.35
N LYS A 14 56.20 6.12 56.68
CA LYS A 14 54.99 5.84 57.50
C LYS A 14 53.91 6.91 57.30
N ARG A 15 54.30 8.19 57.24
CA ARG A 15 53.36 9.30 56.98
C ARG A 15 52.74 9.23 55.59
N LEU A 16 53.54 8.88 54.57
CA LEU A 16 53.06 8.72 53.19
C LEU A 16 52.05 7.56 53.09
N ILE A 17 52.35 6.41 53.68
CA ILE A 17 51.43 5.25 53.69
C ILE A 17 50.12 5.62 54.39
N ASN A 18 50.18 6.25 55.56
CA ASN A 18 48.99 6.71 56.28
C ASN A 18 48.19 7.74 55.47
N ALA A 19 48.85 8.63 54.73
CA ALA A 19 48.19 9.58 53.84
C ALA A 19 47.49 8.88 52.66
N MET A 20 48.15 7.90 52.01
CA MET A 20 47.55 7.10 50.94
C MET A 20 46.34 6.29 51.42
N GLN A 21 46.41 5.68 52.60
CA GLN A 21 45.26 4.97 53.20
C GLN A 21 44.09 5.91 53.49
N LYS A 22 44.36 7.13 53.97
CA LYS A 22 43.32 8.16 54.17
C LYS A 22 42.69 8.64 52.86
N LEU A 23 43.45 8.65 51.76
CA LEU A 23 42.96 9.01 50.41
C LEU A 23 42.08 7.92 49.78
N GLN A 24 42.18 6.67 50.21
CA GLN A 24 41.39 5.57 49.66
C GLN A 24 39.88 5.73 49.88
N LYS A 25 39.47 6.26 51.05
CA LYS A 25 38.06 6.48 51.38
C LYS A 25 37.37 7.50 50.45
N PRO A 26 37.86 8.75 50.29
CA PRO A 26 37.25 9.72 49.37
C PRO A 26 37.31 9.27 47.91
N LEU A 27 38.35 8.51 47.51
CA LEU A 27 38.43 7.89 46.19
C LEU A 27 37.27 6.92 45.95
N ASN A 28 37.00 6.02 46.89
CA ASN A 28 35.91 5.05 46.78
C ASN A 28 34.53 5.74 46.79
N GLU A 29 34.36 6.77 47.60
CA GLU A 29 33.14 7.58 47.64
C GLU A 29 32.89 8.30 46.30
N TYR A 30 33.94 8.87 45.70
CA TYR A 30 33.87 9.48 44.38
C TYR A 30 33.52 8.44 43.30
N LEU A 31 34.18 7.29 43.28
CA LEU A 31 33.85 6.20 42.34
C LEU A 31 32.41 5.67 42.52
N ALA A 32 31.88 5.67 43.75
CA ALA A 32 30.51 5.25 44.02
C ALA A 32 29.47 6.14 43.32
N THR A 33 29.77 7.42 43.08
CA THR A 33 28.87 8.35 42.36
C THR A 33 28.60 7.91 40.91
N TYR A 34 29.51 7.12 40.32
CA TYR A 34 29.35 6.59 38.96
C TYR A 34 28.58 5.29 38.88
N ARG A 35 28.28 4.63 40.02
CA ARG A 35 27.50 3.37 40.04
C ARG A 35 26.12 3.53 39.42
N ARG A 36 25.53 4.72 39.50
CA ARG A 36 24.23 5.03 38.85
C ARG A 36 24.23 4.83 37.33
N TRP A 37 25.40 4.88 36.69
CA TRP A 37 25.56 4.69 35.25
C TRP A 37 25.87 3.24 34.85
N GLN A 38 26.00 2.33 35.82
CA GLN A 38 26.36 0.93 35.56
C GLN A 38 25.29 0.21 34.72
N SER A 39 24.01 0.57 34.89
CA SER A 39 22.92 0.08 34.04
C SER A 39 23.07 0.51 32.58
N LEU A 40 23.48 1.77 32.32
CA LEU A 40 23.80 2.27 30.98
C LEU A 40 25.00 1.56 30.35
N LEU A 41 25.99 1.19 31.16
CA LEU A 41 27.13 0.40 30.68
C LEU A 41 26.70 -1.03 30.28
N ALA A 42 25.74 -1.63 30.99
CA ALA A 42 25.23 -2.97 30.69
C ALA A 42 24.24 -3.04 29.51
N LEU A 43 23.60 -1.91 29.14
CA LEU A 43 22.67 -1.84 28.03
C LEU A 43 23.34 -2.22 26.70
N LYS A 44 22.84 -3.20 25.96
CA LYS A 44 23.36 -3.53 24.62
C LYS A 44 22.49 -2.87 23.55
N PRO A 45 23.08 -2.14 22.59
CA PRO A 45 22.32 -1.54 21.49
C PRO A 45 21.53 -2.55 20.65
N GLU A 46 21.97 -3.81 20.64
CA GLU A 46 21.37 -4.91 19.86
C GLU A 46 19.99 -5.36 20.34
N HIS A 47 19.64 -5.09 21.60
CA HIS A 47 18.35 -5.51 22.16
C HIS A 47 17.25 -4.44 22.06
N PHE A 48 17.57 -3.26 21.52
CA PHE A 48 16.56 -2.26 21.22
C PHE A 48 15.97 -2.54 19.85
N ILE A 49 14.80 -3.19 19.88
CA ILE A 49 13.95 -3.46 18.72
C ILE A 49 12.81 -2.44 18.74
N LEU A 50 12.31 -2.07 17.57
CA LEU A 50 11.07 -1.30 17.47
C LEU A 50 9.95 -2.04 18.22
N GLN A 51 9.33 -1.33 19.18
CA GLN A 51 8.11 -1.77 19.84
C GLN A 51 7.14 -0.59 19.84
N SER A 52 5.87 -0.84 20.13
CA SER A 52 4.76 0.14 20.10
C SER A 52 4.96 1.41 20.94
N ASP A 53 6.02 1.49 21.75
CA ASP A 53 6.32 2.60 22.64
C ASP A 53 7.63 3.32 22.27
N LEU A 54 7.82 3.58 20.97
CA LEU A 54 9.04 4.21 20.44
C LEU A 54 9.26 5.62 21.00
N GLN A 55 8.20 6.44 21.05
CA GLN A 55 8.28 7.83 21.51
C GLN A 55 8.76 7.91 22.98
N SER A 56 8.19 7.09 23.88
CA SER A 56 8.61 7.10 25.29
C SER A 56 10.06 6.63 25.45
N LYS A 57 10.49 5.64 24.65
CA LYS A 57 11.88 5.16 24.65
C LYS A 57 12.84 6.26 24.22
N LEU A 58 12.53 6.99 23.15
CA LEU A 58 13.35 8.09 22.67
C LEU A 58 13.41 9.23 23.69
N GLN A 59 12.28 9.61 24.30
CA GLN A 59 12.23 10.61 25.37
C GLN A 59 13.09 10.19 26.59
N LYS A 60 13.02 8.91 26.97
CA LYS A 60 13.83 8.35 28.06
C LYS A 60 15.32 8.39 27.74
N LEU A 61 15.71 8.07 26.50
CA LEU A 61 17.11 8.16 26.04
C LEU A 61 17.61 9.61 26.03
N SER A 62 16.80 10.57 25.58
CA SER A 62 17.14 12.00 25.63
C SER A 62 17.29 12.50 27.06
N LYS A 63 16.45 12.03 27.99
CA LYS A 63 16.62 12.33 29.42
C LYS A 63 17.94 11.79 29.95
N TRP A 64 18.27 10.53 29.64
CA TRP A 64 19.57 9.95 30.03
C TRP A 64 20.76 10.68 29.43
N GLN A 65 20.67 11.17 28.19
CA GLN A 65 21.71 12.00 27.59
C GLN A 65 21.96 13.27 28.42
N LYS A 66 20.88 13.99 28.79
CA LYS A 66 20.99 15.17 29.66
C LYS A 66 21.58 14.82 31.02
N ASP A 67 21.07 13.76 31.65
CA ASP A 67 21.56 13.33 32.98
C ASP A 67 23.06 12.99 32.94
N VAL A 68 23.56 12.34 31.87
CA VAL A 68 25.00 12.05 31.69
C VAL A 68 25.80 13.32 31.45
N GLN A 69 25.26 14.26 30.66
CA GLN A 69 25.90 15.52 30.31
C GLN A 69 26.08 16.44 31.52
N ASP A 70 25.09 16.45 32.42
CA ASP A 70 25.08 17.26 33.65
C ASP A 70 25.79 16.52 34.81
N GLY A 71 25.65 15.20 34.85
CA GLY A 71 26.09 14.36 35.95
C GLY A 71 27.53 13.84 35.88
N ILE A 72 28.19 13.94 34.72
CA ILE A 72 29.60 13.57 34.55
C ILE A 72 30.40 14.79 34.09
N PRO A 73 31.38 15.26 34.87
CA PRO A 73 32.23 16.40 34.49
C PRO A 73 32.93 16.20 33.14
N SER A 74 32.94 17.24 32.31
CA SER A 74 33.70 17.29 31.04
C SER A 74 35.17 17.65 31.26
N ILE A 75 35.50 18.21 32.42
CA ILE A 75 36.82 18.68 32.80
C ILE A 75 37.48 17.71 33.75
N VAL A 76 38.82 17.74 33.75
CA VAL A 76 39.62 17.05 34.75
C VAL A 76 39.43 17.75 36.10
N ILE A 77 39.12 16.97 37.14
CA ILE A 77 38.96 17.46 38.51
C ILE A 77 40.20 17.10 39.31
N SER A 78 40.84 18.10 39.88
CA SER A 78 41.97 17.92 40.79
C SER A 78 41.52 18.09 42.25
N ALA A 79 41.72 17.06 43.06
CA ALA A 79 41.40 17.05 44.49
C ALA A 79 42.67 16.73 45.29
N GLY A 80 43.44 17.77 45.61
CA GLY A 80 44.73 17.63 46.28
C GLY A 80 45.73 16.84 45.42
N PRO A 81 46.25 15.68 45.88
CA PRO A 81 47.18 14.86 45.11
C PRO A 81 46.50 13.95 44.08
N LEU A 82 45.16 13.92 44.02
CA LEU A 82 44.41 13.08 43.09
C LEU A 82 43.91 13.89 41.89
N VAL A 83 43.99 13.28 40.71
CA VAL A 83 43.49 13.85 39.45
C VAL A 83 42.48 12.87 38.86
N PHE A 84 41.28 13.35 38.60
CA PHE A 84 40.17 12.57 38.09
C PHE A 84 39.79 13.04 36.69
N ASP A 85 39.93 12.16 35.71
CA ASP A 85 39.44 12.37 34.36
C ASP A 85 38.31 11.37 34.05
N ALA A 86 37.07 11.88 34.02
CA ALA A 86 35.88 11.12 33.61
C ALA A 86 35.43 11.46 32.18
N SER A 87 36.20 12.27 31.44
CA SER A 87 35.81 12.74 30.11
C SER A 87 35.67 11.58 29.12
N GLY A 88 36.50 10.54 29.23
CA GLY A 88 36.40 9.32 28.43
C GLY A 88 35.10 8.56 28.69
N LEU A 89 34.72 8.39 29.96
CA LEU A 89 33.45 7.74 30.34
C LEU A 89 32.24 8.54 29.83
N ARG A 90 32.28 9.87 29.99
CA ARG A 90 31.23 10.77 29.47
C ARG A 90 31.05 10.60 27.96
N LYS A 91 32.15 10.70 27.20
CA LYS A 91 32.14 10.54 25.73
C LYS A 91 31.59 9.17 25.34
N PHE A 92 32.04 8.11 26.01
CA PHE A 92 31.59 6.75 25.73
C PHE A 92 30.08 6.57 25.96
N LEU A 93 29.56 7.02 27.11
CA LEU A 93 28.14 6.90 27.43
C LEU A 93 27.25 7.73 26.48
N LEU A 94 27.66 8.96 26.16
CA LEU A 94 26.93 9.81 25.22
C LEU A 94 26.93 9.21 23.81
N ALA A 95 28.08 8.70 23.33
CA ALA A 95 28.18 8.04 22.04
C ALA A 95 27.29 6.79 21.98
N LYS A 96 27.26 6.00 23.06
CA LYS A 96 26.42 4.81 23.17
C LYS A 96 24.93 5.14 23.13
N LEU A 97 24.48 6.15 23.87
CA LEU A 97 23.10 6.61 23.84
C LEU A 97 22.70 7.13 22.46
N ALA A 98 23.57 7.93 21.83
CA ALA A 98 23.36 8.43 20.48
C ALA A 98 23.25 7.29 19.46
N GLN A 99 24.10 6.27 19.57
CA GLN A 99 24.04 5.08 18.70
C GLN A 99 22.72 4.32 18.84
N ILE A 100 22.20 4.16 20.07
CA ILE A 100 20.91 3.50 20.32
C ILE A 100 19.77 4.33 19.71
N MET A 101 19.75 5.64 19.96
CA MET A 101 18.72 6.52 19.38
C MET A 101 18.76 6.50 17.85
N GLN A 102 19.94 6.62 17.26
CA GLN A 102 20.11 6.57 15.81
C GLN A 102 19.58 5.26 15.23
N ARG A 103 19.93 4.12 15.85
CA ARG A 103 19.44 2.82 15.41
C ARG A 103 17.91 2.72 15.44
N LEU A 104 17.28 3.14 16.55
CA LEU A 104 15.83 3.13 16.69
C LEU A 104 15.14 4.02 15.63
N LEU A 105 15.69 5.21 15.39
CA LEU A 105 15.16 6.13 14.38
C LEU A 105 15.35 5.59 12.95
N THR A 106 16.49 4.95 12.66
CA THR A 106 16.72 4.28 11.38
C THR A 106 15.73 3.14 11.16
N GLU A 107 15.54 2.27 12.15
CA GLU A 107 14.59 1.16 12.05
C GLU A 107 13.15 1.67 11.88
N HIS A 108 12.76 2.74 12.60
CA HIS A 108 11.47 3.39 12.42
C HIS A 108 11.31 3.96 11.01
N ALA A 109 12.32 4.66 10.50
CA ALA A 109 12.33 5.17 9.15
C ALA A 109 12.15 4.03 8.12
N ASP A 110 12.83 2.90 8.30
CA ASP A 110 12.67 1.74 7.42
C ASP A 110 11.23 1.17 7.48
N THR A 111 10.60 1.15 8.66
CA THR A 111 9.19 0.74 8.78
C THR A 111 8.23 1.71 8.08
N LEU A 112 8.46 3.02 8.16
CA LEU A 112 7.67 4.02 7.44
C LEU A 112 7.82 3.86 5.93
N LYS A 113 9.03 3.59 5.44
CA LYS A 113 9.27 3.30 4.03
C LYS A 113 8.51 2.07 3.55
N ALA A 114 8.51 1.00 4.35
CA ALA A 114 7.77 -0.22 4.04
C ALA A 114 6.25 0.02 4.03
N MET A 115 5.74 0.77 5.00
CA MET A 115 4.33 1.17 5.05
C MET A 115 3.95 2.02 3.84
N ALA A 116 4.77 3.03 3.51
CA ALA A 116 4.56 3.90 2.35
C ALA A 116 4.58 3.10 1.04
N LEU A 117 5.43 2.09 0.92
CA LEU A 117 5.50 1.21 -0.24
C LEU A 117 4.24 0.36 -0.38
N SER A 118 3.76 -0.24 0.71
CA SER A 118 2.51 -1.01 0.71
C SER A 118 1.33 -0.16 0.25
N ILE A 119 1.20 1.04 0.83
CA ILE A 119 0.15 2.00 0.46
C ILE A 119 0.27 2.35 -1.04
N ASP A 120 1.47 2.72 -1.49
CA ASP A 120 1.70 3.09 -2.89
C ASP A 120 1.37 1.94 -3.87
N THR A 121 1.68 0.69 -3.50
CA THR A 121 1.34 -0.47 -4.33
C THR A 121 -0.17 -0.72 -4.42
N GLU A 122 -0.90 -0.58 -3.31
CA GLU A 122 -2.35 -0.77 -3.28
C GLU A 122 -3.06 0.30 -4.14
N PHE A 123 -2.66 1.58 -3.98
CA PHE A 123 -3.22 2.65 -4.79
C PHE A 123 -2.85 2.54 -6.27
N LYS A 124 -1.65 2.10 -6.62
CA LYS A 124 -1.27 1.84 -8.02
C LYS A 124 -2.09 0.71 -8.66
N GLN A 125 -2.45 -0.32 -7.89
CA GLN A 125 -3.34 -1.37 -8.39
C GLN A 125 -4.71 -0.81 -8.72
N ILE A 126 -5.30 -0.02 -7.80
CA ILE A 126 -6.57 0.66 -8.04
C ILE A 126 -6.46 1.60 -9.25
N GLU A 127 -5.38 2.39 -9.33
CA GLU A 127 -5.14 3.30 -10.45
C GLU A 127 -5.06 2.54 -11.78
N SER A 128 -4.39 1.39 -11.81
CA SER A 128 -4.28 0.58 -13.02
C SER A 128 -5.65 0.08 -13.49
N SER A 129 -6.52 -0.35 -12.58
CA SER A 129 -7.88 -0.78 -12.90
C SER A 129 -8.75 0.37 -13.39
N PHE A 130 -8.62 1.56 -12.81
CA PHE A 130 -9.35 2.77 -13.20
C PHE A 130 -8.93 3.33 -14.57
N ARG A 131 -7.69 3.05 -15.01
CA ARG A 131 -7.17 3.50 -16.31
C ARG A 131 -7.55 2.59 -17.48
N ILE A 132 -8.16 1.43 -17.23
CA ILE A 132 -8.63 0.56 -18.30
C ILE A 132 -9.84 1.21 -18.95
N THR A 133 -9.71 1.55 -20.24
CA THR A 133 -10.82 2.07 -21.04
C THR A 133 -11.77 0.92 -21.36
N PRO A 134 -13.06 1.01 -20.99
CA PRO A 134 -14.05 0.00 -21.35
C PRO A 134 -14.25 -0.09 -22.86
N GLU A 135 -14.30 -1.31 -23.41
CA GLU A 135 -14.57 -1.55 -24.84
C GLU A 135 -16.03 -1.95 -25.09
N THR A 136 -16.72 -2.45 -24.06
CA THR A 136 -18.12 -2.87 -24.11
C THR A 136 -18.95 -2.23 -23.00
N ILE A 137 -20.28 -2.28 -23.13
CA ILE A 137 -21.19 -1.76 -22.09
C ILE A 137 -21.13 -2.61 -20.82
N GLU A 138 -20.88 -3.91 -20.95
CA GLU A 138 -20.65 -4.82 -19.84
C GLU A 138 -19.41 -4.38 -19.05
N ASP A 139 -18.31 -4.05 -19.73
CA ASP A 139 -17.09 -3.53 -19.08
C ASP A 139 -17.34 -2.21 -18.36
N VAL A 140 -18.18 -1.32 -18.92
CA VAL A 140 -18.55 -0.05 -18.26
C VAL A 140 -19.30 -0.30 -16.95
N LEU A 141 -20.22 -1.27 -16.94
CA LEU A 141 -20.96 -1.63 -15.73
C LEU A 141 -20.08 -2.32 -14.69
N GLU A 142 -19.14 -3.15 -15.12
CA GLU A 142 -18.13 -3.73 -14.23
C GLU A 142 -17.24 -2.66 -13.62
N LEU A 143 -16.78 -1.69 -14.41
CA LEU A 143 -15.99 -0.55 -13.94
C LEU A 143 -16.79 0.31 -12.95
N GLU A 144 -18.07 0.58 -13.22
CA GLU A 144 -18.95 1.33 -12.31
C GLU A 144 -19.15 0.60 -10.98
N LYS A 145 -19.38 -0.71 -11.00
CA LYS A 145 -19.46 -1.55 -9.78
C LYS A 145 -18.14 -1.55 -9.03
N PHE A 146 -17.02 -1.65 -9.75
CA PHE A 146 -15.68 -1.63 -9.16
C PHE A 146 -15.43 -0.31 -8.44
N VAL A 147 -15.75 0.83 -9.08
CA VAL A 147 -15.65 2.17 -8.48
C VAL A 147 -16.48 2.28 -7.20
N GLN A 148 -17.73 1.81 -7.21
CA GLN A 148 -18.61 1.84 -6.04
C GLN A 148 -18.13 0.93 -4.90
N ALA A 149 -17.47 -0.19 -5.22
CA ALA A 149 -16.94 -1.13 -4.24
C ALA A 149 -15.61 -0.67 -3.61
N GLN A 150 -14.89 0.27 -4.23
CA GLN A 150 -13.63 0.75 -3.67
C GLN A 150 -13.86 1.58 -2.40
N ASN A 151 -13.15 1.19 -1.33
CA ASN A 151 -13.05 1.97 -0.10
C ASN A 151 -11.58 1.99 0.36
N PRO A 152 -10.75 2.89 -0.21
CA PRO A 152 -9.34 2.94 0.14
C PRO A 152 -9.14 3.35 1.60
N ASP A 153 -8.19 2.70 2.27
CA ASP A 153 -7.85 2.97 3.67
C ASP A 153 -6.95 4.21 3.79
N PHE A 154 -7.59 5.38 3.88
CA PHE A 154 -6.87 6.64 4.12
C PHE A 154 -6.35 6.79 5.56
N VAL A 155 -6.84 5.99 6.52
CA VAL A 155 -6.36 6.04 7.91
C VAL A 155 -4.89 5.64 7.97
N ARG A 156 -4.46 4.69 7.14
CA ARG A 156 -3.04 4.31 7.01
C ARG A 156 -2.17 5.45 6.47
N VAL A 157 -2.71 6.33 5.62
CA VAL A 157 -1.99 7.51 5.14
C VAL A 157 -1.79 8.53 6.26
N ASP A 158 -2.83 8.76 7.07
CA ASP A 158 -2.73 9.66 8.23
C ASP A 158 -1.78 9.11 9.29
N GLN A 159 -1.81 7.79 9.54
CA GLN A 159 -0.87 7.10 10.43
C GLN A 159 0.58 7.27 9.95
N LEU A 160 0.84 7.08 8.65
CA LEU A 160 2.17 7.28 8.07
C LEU A 160 2.71 8.70 8.34
N LEU A 161 1.86 9.73 8.18
CA LEU A 161 2.25 11.12 8.44
C LEU A 161 2.47 11.41 9.93
N ASN A 162 1.61 10.87 10.80
CA ASN A 162 1.76 11.02 12.25
C ASN A 162 3.03 10.35 12.77
N ASP A 163 3.34 9.15 12.28
CA ASP A 163 4.54 8.42 12.68
C ASP A 163 5.81 9.03 12.08
N ASP A 164 5.72 9.68 10.91
CA ASP A 164 6.82 10.44 10.30
C ASP A 164 7.17 11.71 11.10
N ALA A 165 6.18 12.35 11.75
CA ALA A 165 6.41 13.51 12.61
C ALA A 165 7.36 13.22 13.78
N LEU A 166 7.43 11.97 14.26
CA LEU A 166 8.40 11.56 15.27
C LEU A 166 9.84 11.68 14.77
N LEU A 167 10.11 11.41 13.49
CA LEU A 167 11.45 11.59 12.93
C LEU A 167 11.85 13.07 12.91
N GLU A 168 10.89 13.96 12.70
CA GLU A 168 11.10 15.41 12.73
C GLU A 168 11.35 15.94 14.15
N GLU A 169 10.59 15.46 15.14
CA GLU A 169 10.76 15.80 16.56
C GLU A 169 12.20 15.56 17.02
N PHE A 170 12.81 14.45 16.59
CA PHE A 170 14.19 14.07 16.92
C PHE A 170 15.24 14.53 15.89
N GLN A 171 14.85 15.38 14.94
CA GLN A 171 15.74 15.94 13.90
C GLN A 171 16.53 14.87 13.12
N PHE A 172 15.89 13.72 12.88
CA PHE A 172 16.53 12.63 12.16
C PHE A 172 16.80 13.03 10.71
N ARG A 173 18.06 12.93 10.28
CA ARG A 173 18.44 13.23 8.89
C ARG A 173 17.99 12.10 7.98
N ARG A 174 16.98 12.40 7.18
CA ARG A 174 16.46 11.52 6.13
C ARG A 174 17.16 11.82 4.81
N ASP A 175 17.29 10.78 3.99
CA ASP A 175 17.63 10.97 2.59
C ASP A 175 16.46 11.64 1.84
N PHE A 176 16.79 12.45 0.83
CA PHE A 176 15.81 13.18 0.05
C PHE A 176 14.82 12.25 -0.67
N GLU A 177 15.30 11.11 -1.18
CA GLU A 177 14.43 10.13 -1.84
C GLU A 177 13.40 9.55 -0.89
N HIS A 178 13.81 9.25 0.34
CA HIS A 178 12.92 8.73 1.36
C HIS A 178 11.84 9.75 1.75
N PHE A 179 12.25 10.98 2.04
CA PHE A 179 11.32 12.08 2.33
C PHE A 179 10.32 12.26 1.18
N ASN A 180 10.81 12.39 -0.05
CA ASN A 180 9.97 12.59 -1.22
C ASN A 180 8.99 11.43 -1.44
N PHE A 181 9.41 10.19 -1.16
CA PHE A 181 8.55 9.01 -1.29
C PHE A 181 7.38 9.05 -0.31
N ILE A 182 7.62 9.30 0.98
CA ILE A 182 6.55 9.43 1.99
C ILE A 182 5.54 10.52 1.59
N TYR A 183 6.05 11.70 1.19
CA TYR A 183 5.18 12.81 0.78
C TYR A 183 4.40 12.50 -0.49
N LYS A 184 4.99 11.80 -1.47
CA LYS A 184 4.26 11.35 -2.66
C LYS A 184 3.15 10.37 -2.32
N THR A 185 3.40 9.47 -1.36
CA THR A 185 2.39 8.53 -0.85
C THR A 185 1.29 9.27 -0.09
N ALA A 186 1.63 10.31 0.67
CA ALA A 186 0.66 11.15 1.37
C ALA A 186 -0.30 11.91 0.42
N LEU A 187 0.06 12.06 -0.85
CA LEU A 187 -0.79 12.67 -1.87
C LEU A 187 -1.78 11.70 -2.53
N TRP A 188 -1.74 10.40 -2.21
CA TRP A 188 -2.69 9.42 -2.75
C TRP A 188 -4.16 9.76 -2.54
N PRO A 189 -4.62 10.27 -1.39
CA PRO A 189 -6.01 10.67 -1.21
C PRO A 189 -6.46 11.70 -2.25
N VAL A 190 -5.65 12.74 -2.47
CA VAL A 190 -5.94 13.80 -3.45
C VAL A 190 -5.96 13.23 -4.87
N LYS A 191 -4.96 12.41 -5.23
CA LYS A 191 -4.89 11.75 -6.54
C LYS A 191 -6.07 10.82 -6.78
N TYR A 192 -6.48 10.06 -5.77
CA TYR A 192 -7.60 9.13 -5.84
C TYR A 192 -8.91 9.85 -6.14
N TYR A 193 -9.21 10.95 -5.46
CA TYR A 193 -10.42 11.73 -5.77
C TYR A 193 -10.39 12.39 -7.15
N SER A 194 -9.21 12.85 -7.60
CA SER A 194 -9.07 13.32 -8.98
C SER A 194 -9.34 12.20 -9.96
N LEU A 195 -8.76 11.02 -9.73
CA LEU A 195 -8.92 9.87 -10.60
C LEU A 195 -10.36 9.37 -10.61
N LEU A 196 -11.04 9.32 -9.47
CA LEU A 196 -12.46 8.99 -9.38
C LEU A 196 -13.32 9.93 -10.24
N ARG A 197 -13.08 11.24 -10.16
CA ARG A 197 -13.80 12.22 -10.98
C ARG A 197 -13.57 11.93 -12.47
N ASP A 198 -12.33 11.71 -12.85
CA ASP A 198 -11.97 11.46 -14.25
C ASP A 198 -12.61 10.15 -14.76
N VAL A 199 -12.63 9.09 -13.94
CA VAL A 199 -13.32 7.82 -14.24
C VAL A 199 -14.84 8.00 -14.34
N HIS A 200 -15.47 8.78 -13.45
CA HIS A 200 -16.89 9.07 -13.59
C HIS A 200 -17.22 9.81 -14.89
N THR A 201 -16.36 10.74 -15.31
CA THR A 201 -16.53 11.41 -16.61
C THR A 201 -16.34 10.44 -17.77
N LEU A 202 -15.38 9.52 -17.68
CA LEU A 202 -15.17 8.46 -18.67
C LEU A 202 -16.38 7.54 -18.78
N ILE A 203 -16.88 7.02 -17.64
CA ILE A 203 -18.07 6.15 -17.59
C ILE A 203 -19.26 6.84 -18.24
N SER A 204 -19.51 8.11 -17.93
CA SER A 204 -20.61 8.87 -18.54
C SER A 204 -20.44 8.99 -20.06
N ALA A 205 -19.25 9.36 -20.53
CA ALA A 205 -18.97 9.51 -21.96
C ALA A 205 -19.10 8.16 -22.71
N CYS A 206 -18.58 7.08 -22.14
CA CYS A 206 -18.72 5.73 -22.70
C CYS A 206 -20.18 5.29 -22.75
N LYS A 207 -20.97 5.54 -21.70
CA LYS A 207 -22.41 5.22 -21.71
C LYS A 207 -23.15 5.96 -22.82
N ASP A 208 -22.89 7.25 -22.99
CA ASP A 208 -23.53 8.05 -24.04
C ASP A 208 -23.13 7.54 -25.43
N GLN A 209 -21.86 7.22 -25.64
CA GLN A 209 -21.36 6.67 -26.90
C GLN A 209 -21.98 5.30 -27.19
N PHE A 210 -21.88 4.34 -26.26
CA PHE A 210 -22.44 3.00 -26.46
C PHE A 210 -23.96 3.00 -26.63
N LEU A 211 -24.66 3.97 -26.03
CA LEU A 211 -26.09 4.15 -26.26
C LEU A 211 -26.37 4.62 -27.71
N GLN A 212 -25.57 5.53 -28.25
CA GLN A 212 -25.69 5.98 -29.65
C GLN A 212 -25.38 4.82 -30.61
N ASP A 213 -24.31 4.08 -30.34
CA ASP A 213 -23.92 2.91 -31.13
C ASP A 213 -25.03 1.83 -31.11
N LEU A 214 -25.60 1.54 -29.94
CA LEU A 214 -26.72 0.59 -29.80
C LEU A 214 -27.95 1.02 -30.62
N ILE A 215 -28.28 2.31 -30.65
CA ILE A 215 -29.38 2.84 -31.47
C ILE A 215 -29.07 2.71 -32.96
N ALA A 216 -27.83 3.02 -33.36
CA ALA A 216 -27.40 2.91 -34.75
C ALA A 216 -27.43 1.44 -35.20
N ASP A 217 -26.92 0.52 -34.38
CA ASP A 217 -26.93 -0.92 -34.60
C ASP A 217 -28.36 -1.45 -34.72
N GLN A 218 -29.26 -1.04 -33.84
CA GLN A 218 -30.68 -1.40 -33.96
C GLN A 218 -31.31 -0.93 -35.26
N ASN A 219 -31.06 0.32 -35.66
CA ASN A 219 -31.60 0.86 -36.91
C ASN A 219 -31.04 0.11 -38.14
N ALA A 220 -29.77 -0.26 -38.11
CA ALA A 220 -29.14 -1.07 -39.16
C ALA A 220 -29.70 -2.49 -39.17
N PHE A 221 -29.85 -3.10 -38.00
CA PHE A 221 -30.39 -4.44 -37.83
C PHE A 221 -31.86 -4.53 -38.27
N GLN A 222 -32.68 -3.54 -37.95
CA GLN A 222 -34.08 -3.47 -38.41
C GLN A 222 -34.18 -3.44 -39.94
N LYS A 223 -33.29 -2.68 -40.61
CA LYS A 223 -33.20 -2.70 -42.09
C LYS A 223 -32.78 -4.08 -42.60
N SER A 224 -31.81 -4.72 -41.95
CA SER A 224 -31.38 -6.09 -42.29
C SER A 224 -32.52 -7.10 -42.17
N ILE A 225 -33.29 -7.06 -41.07
CA ILE A 225 -34.48 -7.90 -40.88
C ILE A 225 -35.49 -7.66 -42.00
N SER A 226 -35.78 -6.40 -42.35
CA SER A 226 -36.74 -6.11 -43.43
C SER A 226 -36.34 -6.70 -44.78
N LEU A 227 -35.05 -6.70 -45.10
CA LEU A 227 -34.51 -7.34 -46.32
C LEU A 227 -34.56 -8.87 -46.23
N LEU A 228 -34.26 -9.43 -45.06
CA LEU A 228 -34.31 -10.87 -44.80
C LEU A 228 -35.75 -11.41 -44.93
N LEU A 229 -36.73 -10.69 -44.38
CA LEU A 229 -38.16 -11.01 -44.51
C LEU A 229 -38.60 -10.96 -45.97
N ALA A 230 -38.25 -9.92 -46.71
CA ALA A 230 -38.57 -9.82 -48.14
C ALA A 230 -37.96 -10.98 -48.96
N GLN A 231 -36.72 -11.37 -48.66
CA GLN A 231 -36.08 -12.55 -49.29
C GLN A 231 -36.80 -13.86 -48.94
N GLY A 232 -37.20 -14.02 -47.67
CA GLY A 232 -37.98 -15.17 -47.21
C GLY A 232 -39.34 -15.28 -47.90
N ASP A 233 -40.05 -14.17 -48.05
CA ASP A 233 -41.35 -14.11 -48.71
C ASP A 233 -41.24 -14.42 -50.21
N THR A 234 -40.21 -13.93 -50.91
CA THR A 234 -40.00 -14.26 -52.33
C THR A 234 -39.76 -15.75 -52.54
N LEU A 235 -38.96 -16.39 -51.69
CA LEU A 235 -38.65 -17.81 -51.84
C LEU A 235 -39.81 -18.70 -51.43
N SER A 236 -40.62 -18.25 -50.47
CA SER A 236 -41.87 -18.91 -50.12
C SER A 236 -42.90 -18.86 -51.26
N GLN A 237 -42.92 -17.79 -52.06
CA GLN A 237 -43.77 -17.67 -53.25
C GLN A 237 -43.28 -18.54 -54.41
N GLU A 238 -41.97 -18.70 -54.56
CA GLU A 238 -41.36 -19.51 -55.63
C GLU A 238 -41.38 -21.02 -55.34
N GLY A 239 -41.85 -21.45 -54.16
CA GLY A 239 -41.95 -22.87 -53.79
C GLY A 239 -40.58 -23.57 -53.63
N SER A 240 -39.51 -22.79 -53.53
CA SER A 240 -38.15 -23.31 -53.38
C SER A 240 -37.87 -23.69 -51.93
N SER A 241 -37.23 -24.84 -51.71
CA SER A 241 -36.79 -25.22 -50.36
C SER A 241 -35.79 -24.19 -49.85
N ALA A 242 -36.08 -23.54 -48.71
CA ALA A 242 -35.22 -22.53 -48.13
C ALA A 242 -33.76 -23.02 -48.05
N ASP A 243 -32.89 -22.31 -48.77
CA ASP A 243 -31.47 -22.65 -48.89
C ASP A 243 -30.79 -22.62 -47.52
N SER A 244 -29.79 -23.49 -47.33
CA SER A 244 -28.96 -23.58 -46.11
C SER A 244 -28.44 -22.21 -45.66
N PHE A 245 -28.08 -21.36 -46.62
CA PHE A 245 -27.61 -20.00 -46.39
C PHE A 245 -28.64 -19.09 -45.70
N LEU A 246 -29.93 -19.24 -46.00
CA LEU A 246 -30.99 -18.44 -45.36
C LEU A 246 -31.29 -18.92 -43.95
N ARG A 247 -31.25 -20.24 -43.74
CA ARG A 247 -31.35 -20.84 -42.40
C ARG A 247 -30.27 -20.28 -41.48
N ASP A 248 -29.03 -20.26 -41.93
CA ASP A 248 -27.89 -19.75 -41.16
C ASP A 248 -28.05 -18.24 -40.86
N ARG A 249 -28.47 -17.44 -41.86
CA ARG A 249 -28.70 -16.00 -41.67
C ARG A 249 -29.86 -15.69 -40.72
N VAL A 250 -30.95 -16.45 -40.78
CA VAL A 250 -32.08 -16.30 -39.85
C VAL A 250 -31.67 -16.69 -38.42
N GLN A 251 -30.90 -17.77 -38.26
CA GLN A 251 -30.41 -18.20 -36.96
C GLN A 251 -29.45 -17.16 -36.34
N GLN A 252 -28.53 -16.61 -37.14
CA GLN A 252 -27.62 -15.56 -36.70
C GLN A 252 -28.40 -14.28 -36.31
N ALA A 253 -29.38 -13.88 -37.12
CA ALA A 253 -30.23 -12.74 -36.78
C ALA A 253 -30.99 -12.95 -35.47
N CYS A 254 -31.47 -14.16 -35.16
CA CYS A 254 -32.13 -14.42 -33.87
C CYS A 254 -31.17 -14.23 -32.68
N GLN A 255 -29.92 -14.68 -32.82
CA GLN A 255 -28.89 -14.49 -31.78
C GLN A 255 -28.53 -13.01 -31.60
N ASP A 256 -28.39 -12.27 -32.71
CA ASP A 256 -28.12 -10.83 -32.68
C ASP A 256 -29.29 -10.06 -32.04
N ALA A 257 -30.54 -10.46 -32.30
CA ALA A 257 -31.73 -9.87 -31.68
C ALA A 257 -31.76 -10.06 -30.15
N GLU A 258 -31.42 -11.27 -29.67
CA GLU A 258 -31.29 -11.55 -28.24
C GLU A 258 -30.20 -10.71 -27.59
N LEU A 259 -29.03 -10.60 -28.23
CA LEU A 259 -27.90 -9.82 -27.75
C LEU A 259 -28.20 -8.32 -27.70
N LEU A 260 -28.86 -7.76 -28.71
CA LEU A 260 -29.31 -6.37 -28.72
C LEU A 260 -30.32 -6.10 -27.59
N ASN A 261 -31.30 -7.00 -27.39
CA ASN A 261 -32.27 -6.88 -26.31
C ASN A 261 -31.62 -6.98 -24.93
N ALA A 262 -30.62 -7.87 -24.75
CA ALA A 262 -29.84 -7.95 -23.52
C ALA A 262 -29.11 -6.63 -23.23
N ARG A 263 -28.47 -6.04 -24.25
CA ARG A 263 -27.79 -4.73 -24.13
C ARG A 263 -28.77 -3.59 -23.87
N GLN A 264 -29.96 -3.59 -24.47
CA GLN A 264 -31.00 -2.62 -24.15
C GLN A 264 -31.43 -2.69 -22.68
N ALA A 265 -31.55 -3.90 -22.13
CA ALA A 265 -31.87 -4.09 -20.72
C ALA A 265 -30.78 -3.52 -19.80
N LEU A 266 -29.49 -3.59 -20.19
CA LEU A 266 -28.39 -2.95 -19.46
C LEU A 266 -28.53 -1.41 -19.39
N PHE A 267 -29.15 -0.80 -20.39
CA PHE A 267 -29.50 0.63 -20.40
C PHE A 267 -30.89 0.93 -19.81
N GLY A 268 -31.60 -0.07 -19.27
CA GLY A 268 -32.96 0.08 -18.74
C GLY A 268 -34.01 0.42 -19.80
N ARG A 269 -33.76 0.07 -21.06
CA ARG A 269 -34.70 0.26 -22.17
C ARG A 269 -35.60 -0.95 -22.35
N GLU A 270 -36.80 -0.71 -22.87
CA GLU A 270 -37.71 -1.79 -23.26
C GLU A 270 -37.13 -2.61 -24.40
N ALA A 271 -37.29 -3.93 -24.31
CA ALA A 271 -36.83 -4.85 -25.35
C ALA A 271 -37.59 -4.57 -26.65
N THR A 272 -36.87 -4.59 -27.76
CA THR A 272 -37.47 -4.38 -29.08
C THR A 272 -38.15 -5.65 -29.56
N ASP A 273 -39.36 -5.49 -30.09
CA ASP A 273 -40.16 -6.60 -30.58
C ASP A 273 -39.67 -7.07 -31.95
N TYR A 274 -39.08 -8.26 -31.97
CA TYR A 274 -38.61 -8.96 -33.16
C TYR A 274 -39.50 -10.16 -33.53
N SER A 275 -40.78 -10.19 -33.12
CA SER A 275 -41.72 -11.30 -33.38
C SER A 275 -41.74 -11.78 -34.84
N GLN A 276 -41.65 -10.86 -35.80
CA GLN A 276 -41.62 -11.18 -37.24
C GLN A 276 -40.43 -12.04 -37.65
N LEU A 277 -39.29 -11.90 -36.97
CA LEU A 277 -38.09 -12.70 -37.22
C LEU A 277 -38.27 -14.14 -36.71
N TYR A 278 -38.90 -14.33 -35.56
CA TYR A 278 -39.21 -15.65 -35.02
C TYR A 278 -40.27 -16.38 -35.86
N ASP A 279 -41.26 -15.64 -36.39
CA ASP A 279 -42.21 -16.19 -37.37
C ASP A 279 -41.51 -16.68 -38.64
N LEU A 280 -40.51 -15.93 -39.13
CA LEU A 280 -39.68 -16.35 -40.27
C LEU A 280 -38.83 -17.59 -39.92
N GLN A 281 -38.27 -17.65 -38.71
CA GLN A 281 -37.53 -18.81 -38.23
C GLN A 281 -38.39 -20.07 -38.23
N ASP A 282 -39.62 -20.02 -37.73
CA ASP A 282 -40.55 -21.17 -37.73
C ASP A 282 -40.94 -21.62 -39.15
N ARG A 283 -41.03 -20.70 -40.12
CA ARG A 283 -41.31 -21.02 -41.53
C ARG A 283 -40.11 -21.67 -42.23
N VAL A 284 -38.91 -21.20 -41.93
CA VAL A 284 -37.65 -21.68 -42.54
C VAL A 284 -37.15 -22.97 -41.87
N PHE A 285 -37.50 -23.17 -40.59
CA PHE A 285 -37.27 -24.38 -39.81
C PHE A 285 -38.61 -25.02 -39.36
N PRO A 286 -39.41 -25.57 -40.28
CA PRO A 286 -40.66 -26.21 -39.90
C PRO A 286 -40.37 -27.37 -38.93
N ARG A 287 -41.11 -27.42 -37.82
CA ARG A 287 -41.04 -28.48 -36.80
C ARG A 287 -41.22 -29.85 -37.47
N GLY A 288 -40.12 -30.52 -37.79
CA GLY A 288 -40.13 -31.79 -38.51
C GLY A 288 -38.80 -32.22 -39.15
N THR A 289 -37.87 -31.30 -39.44
CA THR A 289 -36.56 -31.66 -40.03
C THR A 289 -35.40 -31.50 -39.04
N GLY A 290 -35.52 -32.15 -37.88
CA GLY A 290 -34.36 -32.47 -37.07
C GLY A 290 -33.79 -33.84 -37.50
N PRO A 291 -32.47 -34.09 -37.37
CA PRO A 291 -31.86 -35.40 -37.67
C PRO A 291 -32.39 -36.58 -36.83
N SER A 292 -33.35 -36.36 -35.92
CA SER A 292 -34.02 -37.40 -35.13
C SER A 292 -35.13 -38.14 -35.89
N ALA A 293 -35.78 -37.55 -36.90
CA ALA A 293 -36.86 -38.23 -37.63
C ALA A 293 -36.34 -39.23 -38.68
N ALA A 294 -35.17 -38.97 -39.26
CA ALA A 294 -34.53 -39.88 -40.22
C ALA A 294 -33.94 -41.16 -39.59
N LYS A 295 -33.76 -41.18 -38.25
CA LYS A 295 -33.23 -42.35 -37.52
C LYS A 295 -34.34 -43.31 -37.05
N ALA A 296 -35.60 -42.87 -37.04
CA ALA A 296 -36.75 -43.70 -36.63
C ALA A 296 -37.35 -44.55 -37.78
N LEU A 297 -37.05 -44.22 -39.04
CA LEU A 297 -37.58 -44.92 -40.22
C LEU A 297 -36.58 -45.85 -40.91
N ARG A 298 -35.37 -46.04 -40.35
CA ARG A 298 -34.38 -47.06 -40.78
C ARG A 298 -34.06 -48.09 -39.69
N GLY A 299 -35.06 -48.38 -38.86
CA GLY A 299 -34.93 -49.34 -37.77
C GLY A 299 -36.27 -50.01 -37.48
N ASN A 300 -36.90 -50.58 -38.51
CA ASN A 300 -37.79 -51.73 -38.45
C ASN A 300 -38.38 -51.98 -39.85
N ILE A 301 -37.85 -53.02 -40.50
CA ILE A 301 -38.44 -53.89 -41.54
C ILE A 301 -39.30 -53.20 -42.61
#